data_AF-A0AB36GPP9-F1
#
_entry.id   AF-A0AB36GPP9-F1
#
_cell.length_a   1.000
_cell.length_b   1.000
_cell.length_c   1.000
_cell.angle_alpha   90.00
_cell.angle_beta   90.00
_cell.angle_gamma   90.00
#
_symmetry.space_group_name_H-M   'P 1'
#
loop_
_entity.id
_entity.type
_entity.pdbx_description
1 polymer ?
#
loop_
_entity_poly.entity_id
_entity_poly.type
_entity_poly.pdbx_seq_one_letter_code
_entity_poly.pdbx_strand_id
1 'polypeptide(L)'
;MLGPMTSYDPETVGFFDIAHEGAQARVVAASVPELARVLGGLRPRSLVILAADQVSRAAAHVAVGLAEPAEVPIMVSESLPRFTGALDVVVVAGDSPWAERALHTAARRGATTVLLNEIEDAPEDTIVIDNLPTAEGISPVRMITAVHAVYAVLSEDPVLVSRRVEDVADAVDRELEALSPQRDSTTNPGRALREFAEGGRVIHSCGPDPYALSEERTRVHLGALVARMAGALWAAHGLGGTVVDAEGLGPILQTAPTDIFYDPFESEEPLVPLRVVLWGQEEANLPHSFAAASADTSCGELARALQLITRSYAATAYDVK
;
A
#
# COMPACT_ATOMS: atom_id res chain seq x y z
N MET A 1 -27.09 -39.89 -0.50
CA MET A 1 -27.05 -38.54 -1.11
C MET A 1 -26.05 -37.73 -0.31
N LEU A 2 -24.85 -37.57 -0.85
CA LEU A 2 -23.87 -36.61 -0.35
C LEU A 2 -24.32 -35.24 -0.87
N GLY A 3 -24.50 -34.27 0.03
CA GLY A 3 -24.85 -32.90 -0.35
C GLY A 3 -23.76 -32.27 -1.22
N PRO A 4 -24.09 -31.29 -2.07
CA PRO A 4 -23.10 -30.64 -2.92
C PRO A 4 -22.07 -29.97 -2.01
N MET A 5 -20.79 -30.24 -2.31
CA MET A 5 -19.66 -29.50 -1.74
C MET A 5 -19.92 -28.01 -1.97
N THR A 6 -19.94 -27.23 -0.90
CA THR A 6 -20.04 -25.77 -0.95
C THR A 6 -18.90 -25.24 -1.81
N SER A 7 -19.18 -24.90 -3.07
CA SER A 7 -18.24 -24.15 -3.89
C SER A 7 -18.08 -22.79 -3.22
N TYR A 8 -16.91 -22.52 -2.65
CA TYR A 8 -16.62 -21.20 -2.11
C TYR A 8 -16.74 -20.17 -3.24
N ASP A 9 -17.42 -19.07 -2.93
CA ASP A 9 -17.54 -17.91 -3.80
C ASP A 9 -16.13 -17.33 -4.08
N PRO A 10 -15.67 -17.25 -5.35
CA PRO A 10 -14.32 -16.77 -5.68
C PRO A 10 -14.00 -15.40 -5.13
N GLU A 11 -14.98 -14.49 -5.12
CA GLU A 11 -14.86 -13.16 -4.53
C GLU A 11 -14.58 -13.26 -3.01
N THR A 12 -15.32 -14.10 -2.29
CA THR A 12 -15.10 -14.35 -0.86
C THR A 12 -13.71 -14.94 -0.59
N VAL A 13 -13.18 -15.79 -1.49
CA VAL A 13 -11.82 -16.34 -1.37
C VAL A 13 -10.78 -15.24 -1.61
N GLY A 14 -10.93 -14.43 -2.66
CA GLY A 14 -10.02 -13.33 -2.95
C GLY A 14 -10.00 -12.26 -1.86
N PHE A 15 -11.12 -12.06 -1.16
CA PHE A 15 -11.21 -11.13 -0.04
C PHE A 15 -10.61 -11.68 1.26
N PHE A 16 -10.29 -12.98 1.36
CA PHE A 16 -9.83 -13.60 2.61
C PHE A 16 -8.55 -12.95 3.14
N ASP A 17 -7.50 -12.80 2.32
CA ASP A 17 -6.24 -12.18 2.76
C ASP A 17 -6.46 -10.69 3.10
N ILE A 18 -7.32 -10.01 2.34
CA ILE A 18 -7.66 -8.59 2.51
C ILE A 18 -8.33 -8.36 3.87
N ALA A 19 -9.23 -9.27 4.27
CA ALA A 19 -9.93 -9.21 5.55
C ALA A 19 -8.99 -9.29 6.77
N HIS A 20 -7.74 -9.71 6.59
CA HIS A 20 -6.75 -9.82 7.66
C HIS A 20 -5.81 -8.62 7.75
N GLU A 21 -5.92 -7.61 6.88
CA GLU A 21 -4.99 -6.46 6.86
C GLU A 21 -4.91 -5.74 8.21
N GLY A 22 -6.03 -5.56 8.93
CA GLY A 22 -6.02 -4.97 10.27
C GLY A 22 -5.36 -5.85 11.33
N ALA A 23 -5.50 -7.18 11.22
CA ALA A 23 -4.79 -8.11 12.09
C ALA A 23 -3.27 -8.12 11.80
N GLN A 24 -2.87 -7.94 10.54
CA GLN A 24 -1.45 -7.82 10.18
C GLN A 24 -0.80 -6.59 10.81
N ALA A 25 -1.50 -5.44 10.88
CA ALA A 25 -1.00 -4.27 11.63
C ALA A 25 -0.79 -4.58 13.12
N ARG A 26 -1.66 -5.40 13.74
CA ARG A 26 -1.50 -5.78 15.16
C ARG A 26 -0.28 -6.66 15.39
N VAL A 27 0.10 -7.51 14.43
CA VAL A 27 1.37 -8.27 14.49
C VAL A 27 2.57 -7.32 14.53
N VAL A 28 2.53 -6.26 13.72
CA VAL A 28 3.57 -5.22 13.74
C VAL A 28 3.59 -4.47 15.07
N ALA A 29 2.42 -4.06 15.60
CA ALA A 29 2.33 -3.38 16.89
C ALA A 29 2.96 -4.23 18.01
N ALA A 30 2.65 -5.53 18.04
CA ALA A 30 3.22 -6.47 19.01
C ALA A 30 4.74 -6.61 18.90
N SER A 31 5.32 -6.32 17.73
CA SER A 31 6.77 -6.37 17.47
C SER A 31 7.50 -5.07 17.83
N VAL A 32 6.79 -3.97 18.08
CA VAL A 32 7.38 -2.65 18.40
C VAL A 32 8.30 -2.68 19.63
N PRO A 33 7.97 -3.35 20.75
CA PRO A 33 8.87 -3.40 21.91
C PRO A 33 10.23 -4.03 21.58
N GLU A 34 10.23 -5.07 20.75
CA GLU A 34 11.45 -5.76 20.32
C GLU A 34 12.25 -4.91 19.33
N LEU A 35 11.57 -4.29 18.36
CA LEU A 35 12.18 -3.31 17.47
C LEU A 35 12.88 -2.20 18.26
N ALA A 36 12.21 -1.63 19.26
CA ALA A 36 12.75 -0.56 20.06
C ALA A 36 13.90 -1.00 20.98
N ARG A 37 13.88 -2.26 21.45
CA ARG A 37 14.99 -2.83 22.24
C ARG A 37 16.29 -2.83 21.46
N VAL A 38 16.23 -3.10 20.16
CA VAL A 38 17.41 -3.22 19.29
C VAL A 38 17.74 -1.90 18.58
N LEU A 39 16.72 -1.18 18.10
CA LEU A 39 16.86 0.01 17.26
C LEU A 39 16.78 1.33 18.04
N GLY A 40 16.19 1.30 19.24
CA GLY A 40 15.91 2.49 20.03
C GLY A 40 17.16 3.31 20.32
N GLY A 41 17.15 4.57 19.90
CA GLY A 41 18.27 5.50 20.10
C GLY A 41 19.48 5.24 19.18
N LEU A 42 19.41 4.25 18.27
CA LEU A 42 20.39 4.15 17.19
C LEU A 42 20.31 5.38 16.29
N ARG A 43 21.46 5.83 15.81
CA ARG A 43 21.56 6.85 14.76
C ARG A 43 22.17 6.21 13.51
N PRO A 44 21.40 5.39 12.79
CA PRO A 44 21.93 4.74 11.60
C PRO A 44 22.29 5.79 10.55
N ARG A 45 23.34 5.49 9.80
CA ARG A 45 23.74 6.25 8.62
C ARG A 45 22.66 6.19 7.54
N SER A 46 21.99 5.04 7.39
CA SER A 46 20.89 4.85 6.45
C SER A 46 19.96 3.72 6.88
N LEU A 47 18.70 3.83 6.45
CA LEU A 47 17.72 2.75 6.46
C LEU A 47 17.57 2.24 5.02
N VAL A 48 18.00 1.01 4.77
CA VAL A 48 17.94 0.36 3.44
C VAL A 48 16.80 -0.64 3.43
N ILE A 49 15.79 -0.42 2.60
CA ILE A 49 14.67 -1.33 2.40
C ILE A 49 14.92 -2.13 1.12
N LEU A 50 15.14 -3.43 1.26
CA LEU A 50 15.23 -4.37 0.16
C LEU A 50 13.84 -4.89 -0.17
N ALA A 51 13.25 -4.40 -1.25
CA ALA A 51 11.93 -4.81 -1.69
C ALA A 51 12.03 -5.94 -2.73
N ALA A 52 11.51 -7.11 -2.38
CA ALA A 52 11.60 -8.34 -3.15
C ALA A 52 10.72 -8.35 -4.42
N ASP A 53 9.59 -7.64 -4.36
CA ASP A 53 8.55 -7.65 -5.38
C ASP A 53 7.94 -6.26 -5.60
N GLN A 54 7.03 -6.16 -6.58
CA GLN A 54 6.38 -4.91 -6.97
C GLN A 54 5.54 -4.27 -5.86
N VAL A 55 4.75 -5.07 -5.13
CA VAL A 55 3.85 -4.58 -4.09
C VAL A 55 4.66 -4.13 -2.87
N SER A 56 5.65 -4.92 -2.46
CA SER A 56 6.60 -4.58 -1.39
C SER A 56 7.36 -3.29 -1.69
N ARG A 57 7.77 -3.08 -2.95
CA ARG A 57 8.46 -1.85 -3.39
C ARG A 57 7.55 -0.63 -3.35
N ALA A 58 6.31 -0.76 -3.83
CA ALA A 58 5.34 0.32 -3.74
C ALA A 58 5.01 0.68 -2.28
N ALA A 59 4.81 -0.33 -1.43
CA ALA A 59 4.59 -0.18 0.01
C ALA A 59 5.78 0.52 0.70
N ALA A 60 7.01 0.14 0.37
CA ALA A 60 8.20 0.80 0.88
C ALA A 60 8.24 2.29 0.50
N HIS A 61 7.90 2.64 -0.75
CA HIS A 61 7.81 4.04 -1.16
C HIS A 61 6.68 4.83 -0.46
N VAL A 62 5.56 4.18 -0.13
CA VAL A 62 4.51 4.79 0.71
C VAL A 62 5.07 5.10 2.09
N ALA A 63 5.72 4.13 2.75
CA ALA A 63 6.30 4.32 4.07
C ALA A 63 7.37 5.43 4.09
N VAL A 64 8.25 5.47 3.08
CA VAL A 64 9.25 6.54 2.91
C VAL A 64 8.58 7.89 2.74
N GLY A 65 7.57 8.00 1.88
CA GLY A 65 6.86 9.26 1.65
C GLY A 65 6.10 9.76 2.89
N LEU A 66 5.56 8.86 3.72
CA LEU A 66 4.94 9.19 5.00
C LEU A 66 5.95 9.62 6.08
N ALA A 67 7.22 9.24 5.92
CA ALA A 67 8.30 9.65 6.82
C ALA A 67 8.92 11.01 6.45
N GLU A 68 8.50 11.63 5.34
CA GLU A 68 9.05 12.92 4.92
C GLU A 68 8.54 14.10 5.79
N PRO A 69 9.44 15.02 6.20
CA PRO A 69 10.89 15.01 5.97
C PRO A 69 11.63 14.03 6.90
N ALA A 70 12.47 13.16 6.32
CA ALA A 70 13.15 12.10 7.06
C ALA A 70 14.41 12.59 7.80
N GLU A 71 14.62 12.13 9.04
CA GLU A 71 15.81 12.45 9.86
C GLU A 71 17.06 11.67 9.45
N VAL A 72 16.85 10.50 8.84
CA VAL A 72 17.92 9.65 8.28
C VAL A 72 17.60 9.30 6.83
N PRO A 73 18.61 9.13 5.96
CA PRO A 73 18.39 8.68 4.59
C PRO A 73 17.69 7.32 4.55
N ILE A 74 16.56 7.24 3.85
CA ILE A 74 15.83 5.99 3.60
C ILE A 74 15.93 5.64 2.12
N MET A 75 16.39 4.43 1.81
CA MET A 75 16.63 3.96 0.45
C MET A 75 15.84 2.69 0.17
N VAL A 76 15.01 2.71 -0.87
CA VAL A 76 14.39 1.50 -1.42
C VAL A 76 15.30 0.94 -2.53
N SER A 77 15.63 -0.34 -2.47
CA SER A 77 16.55 -0.97 -3.43
C SER A 77 16.16 -2.41 -3.77
N GLU A 78 16.49 -2.84 -4.98
CA GLU A 78 16.33 -4.22 -5.49
C GLU A 78 17.65 -5.01 -5.48
N SER A 79 18.67 -4.43 -4.86
CA SER A 79 19.95 -5.09 -4.61
C SER A 79 20.60 -4.50 -3.37
N LEU A 80 21.36 -5.29 -2.61
CA LEU A 80 22.07 -4.79 -1.44
C LEU A 80 23.12 -3.75 -1.86
N PRO A 81 22.99 -2.47 -1.45
CA PRO A 81 23.99 -1.46 -1.78
C PRO A 81 25.38 -1.86 -1.28
N ARG A 82 26.42 -1.49 -2.03
CA ARG A 82 27.80 -1.88 -1.70
C ARG A 82 28.32 -1.21 -0.43
N PHE A 83 27.78 -0.06 -0.07
CA PHE A 83 28.18 0.67 1.13
C PHE A 83 27.61 0.06 2.42
N THR A 84 26.56 -0.78 2.34
CA THR A 84 25.84 -1.29 3.50
C THR A 84 26.77 -2.01 4.48
N GLY A 85 26.72 -1.65 5.75
CA GLY A 85 27.52 -2.22 6.82
C GLY A 85 27.01 -1.86 8.21
N ALA A 86 27.89 -1.91 9.22
CA ALA A 86 27.52 -1.86 10.63
C ALA A 86 26.85 -0.59 11.18
N LEU A 87 26.71 0.45 10.35
CA LEU A 87 26.00 1.69 10.71
C LEU A 87 24.66 1.82 9.98
N ASP A 88 24.22 0.81 9.25
CA ASP A 88 22.95 0.85 8.54
C ASP A 88 21.96 -0.15 9.14
N VAL A 89 20.68 0.18 9.00
CA VAL A 89 19.59 -0.76 9.24
C VAL A 89 19.12 -1.28 7.88
N VAL A 90 18.98 -2.59 7.74
CA VAL A 90 18.49 -3.24 6.52
C VAL A 90 17.17 -3.91 6.81
N VAL A 91 16.11 -3.49 6.13
CA VAL A 91 14.79 -4.10 6.19
C VAL A 91 14.58 -4.91 4.91
N VAL A 92 14.27 -6.19 5.02
CA VAL A 92 13.91 -7.03 3.89
C VAL A 92 12.40 -7.22 3.86
N ALA A 93 11.79 -6.84 2.74
CA ALA A 93 10.36 -6.84 2.53
C ALA A 93 10.00 -7.69 1.30
N GLY A 94 9.22 -8.74 1.53
CA GLY A 94 8.69 -9.64 0.50
C GLY A 94 9.48 -10.94 0.41
N ASP A 95 8.96 -11.88 -0.36
CA ASP A 95 9.54 -13.21 -0.50
C ASP A 95 10.36 -13.34 -1.79
N SER A 96 11.68 -13.52 -1.64
CA SER A 96 12.53 -13.89 -2.77
C SER A 96 13.87 -14.47 -2.35
N PRO A 97 14.39 -15.52 -3.04
CA PRO A 97 15.70 -16.11 -2.74
C PRO A 97 16.88 -15.14 -2.88
N TRP A 98 16.77 -14.05 -3.65
CA TRP A 98 17.83 -13.04 -3.69
C TRP A 98 17.82 -12.14 -2.46
N ALA A 99 16.64 -11.84 -1.92
CA ALA A 99 16.45 -10.97 -0.78
C ALA A 99 16.97 -11.64 0.50
N GLU A 100 16.74 -12.94 0.66
CA GLU A 100 17.34 -13.77 1.72
C GLU A 100 18.87 -13.74 1.66
N ARG A 101 19.48 -13.99 0.49
CA ARG A 101 20.94 -13.92 0.33
C ARG A 101 21.49 -12.53 0.63
N ALA A 102 20.74 -11.48 0.30
CA ALA A 102 21.07 -10.11 0.63
C ALA A 102 20.99 -9.85 2.15
N LEU A 103 19.99 -10.39 2.84
CA LEU A 103 19.85 -10.34 4.30
C LEU A 103 21.09 -10.92 5.00
N HIS A 104 21.48 -12.16 4.66
CA HIS A 104 22.69 -12.77 5.23
C HIS A 104 23.95 -11.97 4.90
N THR A 105 24.01 -11.36 3.72
CA THR A 105 25.15 -10.52 3.35
C THR A 105 25.17 -9.23 4.16
N ALA A 106 24.04 -8.59 4.42
CA ALA A 106 23.92 -7.43 5.27
C ALA A 106 24.35 -7.75 6.72
N ALA A 107 23.84 -8.84 7.28
CA ALA A 107 24.20 -9.33 8.61
C ALA A 107 25.71 -9.61 8.72
N ARG A 108 26.32 -10.29 7.73
CA ARG A 108 27.79 -10.50 7.69
C ARG A 108 28.61 -9.22 7.62
N ARG A 109 28.04 -8.12 7.09
CA ARG A 109 28.68 -6.79 7.08
C ARG A 109 28.43 -6.01 8.37
N GLY A 110 27.73 -6.61 9.33
CA GLY A 110 27.42 -6.06 10.64
C GLY A 110 26.20 -5.14 10.67
N ALA A 111 25.45 -5.01 9.56
CA ALA A 111 24.24 -4.18 9.55
C ALA A 111 23.19 -4.76 10.49
N THR A 112 22.40 -3.90 11.13
CA THR A 112 21.23 -4.35 11.90
C THR A 112 20.14 -4.76 10.93
N THR A 113 19.62 -5.98 11.04
CA THR A 113 18.70 -6.55 10.07
C THR A 113 17.29 -6.74 10.64
N VAL A 114 16.30 -6.41 9.82
CA VAL A 114 14.88 -6.66 10.07
C VAL A 114 14.30 -7.40 8.87
N LEU A 115 13.51 -8.43 9.11
CA LEU A 115 12.86 -9.24 8.09
C LEU A 115 11.34 -9.17 8.27
N LEU A 116 10.63 -8.84 7.18
CA LEU A 116 9.17 -8.74 7.13
C LEU A 116 8.53 -9.94 6.44
N ASN A 117 8.99 -11.13 6.81
CA ASN A 117 8.50 -12.42 6.30
C ASN A 117 8.96 -13.56 7.22
N GLU A 118 8.40 -14.74 7.02
CA GLU A 118 8.90 -15.97 7.64
C GLU A 118 9.91 -16.65 6.70
N ILE A 119 11.13 -16.94 7.18
CA ILE A 119 12.14 -17.73 6.45
C ILE A 119 12.75 -18.78 7.39
N GLU A 120 13.17 -19.91 6.82
CA GLU A 120 13.68 -21.06 7.60
C GLU A 120 15.00 -20.77 8.33
N ASP A 121 15.90 -20.00 7.71
CA ASP A 121 17.25 -19.73 8.23
C ASP A 121 17.56 -18.22 8.23
N ALA A 122 16.88 -17.46 9.10
CA ALA A 122 17.25 -16.05 9.31
C ALA A 122 18.56 -15.93 10.10
N PRO A 123 19.43 -14.93 9.81
CA PRO A 123 20.60 -14.67 10.64
C PRO A 123 20.22 -14.43 12.11
N GLU A 124 21.00 -14.96 13.05
CA GLU A 124 20.70 -15.05 14.49
C GLU A 124 20.20 -13.74 15.14
N ASP A 125 20.81 -12.60 14.80
CA ASP A 125 20.46 -11.28 15.36
C ASP A 125 19.39 -10.52 14.55
N THR A 126 18.74 -11.17 13.57
CA THR A 126 17.71 -10.54 12.74
C THR A 126 16.41 -10.44 13.51
N ILE A 127 15.81 -9.25 13.52
CA ILE A 127 14.46 -9.07 14.04
C ILE A 127 13.48 -9.55 12.98
N VAL A 128 12.70 -10.57 13.29
CA VAL A 128 11.69 -11.12 12.38
C VAL A 128 10.32 -10.60 12.80
N ILE A 129 9.58 -10.03 11.85
CA ILE A 129 8.17 -9.67 12.00
C ILE A 129 7.39 -10.64 11.14
N ASP A 130 6.82 -11.66 11.79
CA ASP A 130 6.13 -12.76 11.13
C ASP A 130 4.85 -12.32 10.43
N ASN A 131 4.37 -13.19 9.53
CA ASN A 131 3.06 -13.08 8.92
C ASN A 131 2.02 -13.72 9.86
N LEU A 132 0.76 -13.32 9.75
CA LEU A 132 -0.31 -14.10 10.38
C LEU A 132 -0.29 -15.55 9.85
N PRO A 133 -0.42 -16.55 10.74
CA PRO A 133 -0.61 -17.93 10.31
C PRO A 133 -1.81 -17.99 9.35
N THR A 134 -1.67 -18.72 8.24
CA THR A 134 -2.70 -18.91 7.18
C THR A 134 -2.97 -17.74 6.23
N ALA A 135 -2.35 -16.57 6.42
CA ALA A 135 -2.36 -15.52 5.40
C ALA A 135 -1.23 -15.79 4.39
N GLU A 136 -1.60 -16.19 3.18
CA GLU A 136 -0.63 -16.52 2.11
C GLU A 136 -0.34 -15.32 1.21
N GLY A 137 -1.23 -14.31 1.20
CA GLY A 137 -1.11 -13.12 0.37
C GLY A 137 -0.13 -12.06 0.88
N ILE A 138 0.26 -11.16 -0.03
CA ILE A 138 1.04 -9.95 0.31
C ILE A 138 0.15 -9.00 1.12
N SER A 139 0.70 -8.45 2.21
CA SER A 139 0.01 -7.47 3.06
C SER A 139 0.64 -6.08 2.94
N PRO A 140 0.04 -5.16 2.16
CA PRO A 140 0.46 -3.76 2.12
C PRO A 140 0.47 -3.10 3.49
N VAL A 141 -0.56 -3.35 4.32
CA VAL A 141 -0.65 -2.79 5.68
C VAL A 141 0.53 -3.24 6.52
N ARG A 142 0.87 -4.55 6.53
CA ARG A 142 2.03 -5.05 7.29
C ARG A 142 3.30 -4.35 6.85
N MET A 143 3.55 -4.27 5.55
CA MET A 143 4.78 -3.70 5.02
C MET A 143 4.93 -2.23 5.38
N ILE A 144 3.89 -1.43 5.13
CA ILE A 144 3.93 0.01 5.39
C ILE A 144 4.05 0.27 6.89
N THR A 145 3.26 -0.42 7.73
CA THR A 145 3.31 -0.23 9.18
C THR A 145 4.61 -0.72 9.78
N ALA A 146 5.20 -1.81 9.29
CA ALA A 146 6.48 -2.32 9.78
C ALA A 146 7.64 -1.39 9.42
N VAL A 147 7.72 -0.91 8.18
CA VAL A 147 8.75 0.08 7.79
C VAL A 147 8.56 1.37 8.58
N HIS A 148 7.31 1.83 8.75
CA HIS A 148 7.00 3.00 9.58
C HIS A 148 7.46 2.78 11.03
N ALA A 149 7.16 1.63 11.63
CA ALA A 149 7.56 1.31 12.99
C ALA A 149 9.08 1.24 13.14
N VAL A 150 9.79 0.57 12.23
CA VAL A 150 11.27 0.51 12.20
C VAL A 150 11.88 1.91 12.17
N TYR A 151 11.32 2.81 11.35
CA TYR A 151 11.79 4.20 11.31
C TYR A 151 11.44 4.97 12.59
N ALA A 152 10.20 4.87 13.07
CA ALA A 152 9.71 5.64 14.20
C ALA A 152 10.42 5.28 15.51
N VAL A 153 10.73 4.00 15.76
CA VAL A 153 11.41 3.58 16.99
C VAL A 153 12.86 4.09 17.11
N LEU A 154 13.45 4.63 16.03
CA LEU A 154 14.79 5.24 16.08
C LEU A 154 14.80 6.49 16.98
N SER A 155 13.71 7.25 16.99
CA SER A 155 13.63 8.56 17.67
C SER A 155 12.43 8.74 18.60
N GLU A 156 11.35 7.96 18.44
CA GLU A 156 10.11 8.10 19.21
C GLU A 156 9.99 7.11 20.38
N ASP A 157 9.08 7.43 21.32
CA ASP A 157 8.72 6.51 22.42
C ASP A 157 8.02 5.27 21.85
N PRO A 158 8.52 4.04 22.10
CA PRO A 158 7.94 2.83 21.57
C PRO A 158 6.49 2.58 22.00
N VAL A 159 6.07 3.10 23.16
CA VAL A 159 4.67 2.99 23.60
C VAL A 159 3.77 3.82 22.70
N LEU A 160 4.22 5.00 22.25
CA LEU A 160 3.47 5.83 21.31
C LEU A 160 3.46 5.21 19.91
N VAL A 161 4.58 4.64 19.46
CA VAL A 161 4.66 3.94 18.17
C VAL A 161 3.70 2.75 18.16
N SER A 162 3.71 1.90 19.20
CA SER A 162 2.81 0.74 19.31
C SER A 162 1.35 1.17 19.25
N ARG A 163 0.95 2.16 20.04
CA ARG A 163 -0.43 2.69 20.04
C ARG A 163 -0.84 3.24 18.68
N ARG A 164 0.05 3.96 18.01
CA ARG A 164 -0.23 4.49 16.66
C ARG A 164 -0.48 3.35 15.65
N VAL A 165 0.27 2.25 15.74
CA VAL A 165 0.06 1.09 14.87
C VAL A 165 -1.23 0.33 15.26
N GLU A 166 -1.60 0.28 16.54
CA GLU A 166 -2.89 -0.23 17.00
C GLU A 166 -4.07 0.62 16.49
N ASP A 167 -3.97 1.95 16.57
CA ASP A 167 -4.99 2.88 16.05
C ASP A 167 -5.17 2.71 14.54
N VAL A 168 -4.06 2.44 13.82
CA VAL A 168 -4.09 2.08 12.39
C VAL A 168 -4.84 0.78 12.16
N ALA A 169 -4.59 -0.25 12.96
CA ALA A 169 -5.30 -1.53 12.87
C ALA A 169 -6.82 -1.33 13.04
N ASP A 170 -7.23 -0.56 14.05
CA ASP A 170 -8.63 -0.25 14.30
C ASP A 170 -9.26 0.60 13.18
N ALA A 171 -8.49 1.49 12.55
CA ALA A 171 -8.96 2.25 11.39
C ALA A 171 -9.13 1.38 10.14
N VAL A 172 -8.22 0.43 9.91
CA VAL A 172 -8.29 -0.54 8.82
C VAL A 172 -9.45 -1.50 9.01
N ASP A 173 -9.69 -2.01 10.22
CA ASP A 173 -10.83 -2.89 10.50
C ASP A 173 -12.17 -2.20 10.22
N ARG A 174 -12.32 -0.94 10.65
CA ARG A 174 -13.52 -0.14 10.34
C ARG A 174 -13.73 0.04 8.84
N GLU A 175 -12.67 0.21 8.07
CA GLU A 175 -12.76 0.25 6.60
C GLU A 175 -13.15 -1.13 6.06
N LEU A 176 -12.53 -2.23 6.52
CA LEU A 176 -12.85 -3.60 6.09
C LEU A 176 -14.31 -3.99 6.37
N GLU A 177 -14.90 -3.53 7.47
CA GLU A 177 -16.33 -3.71 7.75
C GLU A 177 -17.21 -3.15 6.63
N ALA A 178 -16.88 -1.95 6.13
CA ALA A 178 -17.58 -1.32 5.00
C ALA A 178 -17.33 -2.06 3.67
N LEU A 179 -16.21 -2.77 3.55
CA LEU A 179 -15.77 -3.49 2.36
C LEU A 179 -16.24 -4.96 2.30
N SER A 180 -17.14 -5.39 3.19
CA SER A 180 -17.69 -6.75 3.14
C SER A 180 -18.22 -7.12 1.74
N PRO A 181 -17.83 -8.28 1.16
CA PRO A 181 -18.36 -8.80 -0.10
C PRO A 181 -19.89 -8.90 -0.15
N GLN A 182 -20.53 -9.07 1.02
CA GLN A 182 -21.98 -9.19 1.12
C GLN A 182 -22.73 -7.86 0.91
N ARG A 183 -22.01 -6.73 0.87
CA ARG A 183 -22.58 -5.39 0.64
C ARG A 183 -22.56 -5.02 -0.85
N ASP A 184 -23.60 -4.32 -1.29
CA ASP A 184 -23.70 -3.76 -2.64
C ASP A 184 -22.90 -2.45 -2.78
N SER A 185 -22.77 -1.93 -4.00
CA SER A 185 -21.98 -0.73 -4.29
C SER A 185 -22.54 0.57 -3.71
N THR A 186 -23.79 0.59 -3.24
CA THR A 186 -24.33 1.78 -2.57
C THR A 186 -23.80 1.94 -1.15
N THR A 187 -23.35 0.84 -0.54
CA THR A 187 -22.87 0.79 0.85
C THR A 187 -21.43 0.28 0.99
N ASN A 188 -20.86 -0.30 -0.07
CA ASN A 188 -19.48 -0.74 -0.16
C ASN A 188 -18.67 0.19 -1.07
N PRO A 189 -17.80 1.04 -0.51
CA PRO A 189 -17.03 2.01 -1.31
C PRO A 189 -15.98 1.33 -2.21
N GLY A 190 -15.50 0.14 -1.88
CA GLY A 190 -14.59 -0.63 -2.73
C GLY A 190 -15.31 -1.23 -3.93
N ARG A 191 -16.55 -1.71 -3.77
CA ARG A 191 -17.36 -2.18 -4.89
C ARG A 191 -17.77 -1.03 -5.80
N ALA A 192 -18.16 0.11 -5.24
CA ALA A 192 -18.41 1.33 -6.00
C ALA A 192 -17.20 1.74 -6.86
N LEU A 193 -16.00 1.67 -6.28
CA LEU A 193 -14.74 1.91 -7.00
C LEU A 193 -14.52 0.90 -8.13
N ARG A 194 -14.73 -0.40 -7.85
CA ARG A 194 -14.54 -1.46 -8.85
C ARG A 194 -15.53 -1.37 -10.02
N GLU A 195 -16.80 -1.06 -9.73
CA GLU A 195 -17.85 -0.84 -10.73
C GLU A 195 -17.56 0.42 -11.58
N PHE A 196 -17.12 1.51 -10.94
CA PHE A 196 -16.72 2.72 -11.65
C PHE A 196 -15.58 2.46 -12.66
N ALA A 197 -14.62 1.62 -12.28
CA ALA A 197 -13.46 1.29 -13.10
C ALA A 197 -13.77 0.32 -14.26
N GLU A 198 -14.90 -0.38 -14.22
CA GLU A 198 -15.22 -1.42 -15.20
C GLU A 198 -15.26 -0.89 -16.63
N GLY A 199 -14.68 -1.68 -17.54
CA GLY A 199 -14.65 -1.39 -18.97
C GLY A 199 -13.88 -0.12 -19.36
N GLY A 200 -13.17 0.51 -18.42
CA GLY A 200 -12.48 1.78 -18.64
C GLY A 200 -10.96 1.71 -18.59
N ARG A 201 -10.30 2.71 -19.17
CA ARG A 201 -8.87 2.98 -18.95
C ARG A 201 -8.72 3.74 -17.64
N VAL A 202 -8.26 3.04 -16.62
CA VAL A 202 -8.17 3.56 -15.26
C VAL A 202 -6.88 4.35 -15.05
N ILE A 203 -7.02 5.54 -14.47
CA ILE A 203 -5.92 6.38 -14.01
C ILE A 203 -6.05 6.60 -12.50
N HIS A 204 -5.00 6.30 -11.75
CA HIS A 204 -4.89 6.66 -10.34
C HIS A 204 -4.09 7.96 -10.21
N SER A 205 -4.65 8.94 -9.49
CA SER A 205 -4.00 10.21 -9.25
C SER A 205 -4.44 10.82 -7.92
N CYS A 206 -3.70 11.82 -7.43
CA CYS A 206 -4.13 12.67 -6.33
C CYS A 206 -5.04 13.83 -6.77
N GLY A 207 -5.25 14.02 -8.08
CA GLY A 207 -5.99 15.15 -8.63
C GLY A 207 -5.10 16.39 -8.80
N PRO A 208 -5.65 17.60 -8.64
CA PRO A 208 -4.87 18.83 -8.69
C PRO A 208 -3.71 18.82 -7.69
N ASP A 209 -2.58 19.42 -8.05
CA ASP A 209 -1.39 19.44 -7.19
C ASP A 209 -1.67 20.28 -5.94
N PRO A 210 -1.67 19.69 -4.72
CA PRO A 210 -1.91 20.44 -3.49
C PRO A 210 -0.82 21.48 -3.20
N TYR A 211 0.36 21.34 -3.83
CA TYR A 211 1.47 22.27 -3.70
C TYR A 211 1.57 23.26 -4.87
N ALA A 212 0.58 23.33 -5.77
CA ALA A 212 0.63 24.18 -6.96
C ALA A 212 0.89 25.67 -6.66
N LEU A 213 0.47 26.14 -5.48
CA LEU A 213 0.65 27.51 -5.02
C LEU A 213 1.72 27.63 -3.92
N SER A 214 2.42 26.55 -3.59
CA SER A 214 3.47 26.53 -2.57
C SER A 214 4.83 26.87 -3.19
N GLU A 215 5.65 27.63 -2.47
CA GLU A 215 7.03 27.92 -2.89
C GLU A 215 7.96 26.70 -2.70
N GLU A 216 7.59 25.77 -1.82
CA GLU A 216 8.38 24.58 -1.49
C GLU A 216 7.49 23.33 -1.31
N ARG A 217 8.01 22.17 -1.72
CA ARG A 217 7.45 20.86 -1.38
C ARG A 217 8.10 20.36 -0.09
N THR A 218 7.31 20.29 0.98
CA THR A 218 7.82 19.81 2.29
C THR A 218 7.70 18.30 2.47
N ARG A 219 6.80 17.66 1.72
CA ARG A 219 6.51 16.21 1.78
C ARG A 219 5.71 15.75 0.57
N VAL A 220 5.64 14.45 0.35
CA VAL A 220 4.72 13.85 -0.63
C VAL A 220 3.27 13.95 -0.14
N HIS A 221 2.35 14.29 -1.05
CA HIS A 221 0.91 14.27 -0.73
C HIS A 221 0.39 12.84 -0.53
N LEU A 222 -0.41 12.62 0.51
CA LEU A 222 -1.01 11.32 0.84
C LEU A 222 -1.73 10.68 -0.36
N GLY A 223 -2.55 11.44 -1.08
CA GLY A 223 -3.27 10.92 -2.25
C GLY A 223 -2.34 10.41 -3.36
N ALA A 224 -1.13 10.98 -3.49
CA ALA A 224 -0.16 10.54 -4.50
C ALA A 224 0.51 9.22 -4.07
N LEU A 225 0.79 9.06 -2.77
CA LEU A 225 1.29 7.80 -2.21
C LEU A 225 0.27 6.68 -2.40
N VAL A 226 -1.00 6.94 -2.06
CA VAL A 226 -2.10 6.00 -2.27
C VAL A 226 -2.28 5.66 -3.75
N ALA A 227 -2.22 6.65 -4.66
CA ALA A 227 -2.35 6.42 -6.10
C ALA A 227 -1.28 5.46 -6.64
N ARG A 228 -0.01 5.64 -6.21
CA ARG A 228 1.10 4.77 -6.61
C ARG A 228 0.92 3.34 -6.09
N MET A 229 0.48 3.20 -4.84
CA MET A 229 0.19 1.90 -4.25
C MET A 229 -0.99 1.21 -4.95
N ALA A 230 -2.08 1.95 -5.20
CA ALA A 230 -3.26 1.45 -5.90
C ALA A 230 -2.91 0.88 -7.28
N GLY A 231 -2.14 1.63 -8.08
CA GLY A 231 -1.70 1.15 -9.39
C GLY A 231 -0.81 -0.10 -9.30
N ALA A 232 0.05 -0.20 -8.28
CA ALA A 232 0.87 -1.38 -8.07
C ALA A 232 0.05 -2.62 -7.67
N LEU A 233 -0.94 -2.46 -6.77
CA LEU A 233 -1.87 -3.52 -6.36
C LEU A 233 -2.72 -4.01 -7.52
N TRP A 234 -3.31 -3.08 -8.27
CA TRP A 234 -4.17 -3.41 -9.39
C TRP A 234 -3.40 -4.19 -10.45
N ALA A 235 -2.21 -3.70 -10.82
CA ALA A 235 -1.35 -4.39 -11.77
C ALA A 235 -0.93 -5.80 -11.28
N ALA A 236 -0.61 -5.96 -9.99
CA ALA A 236 -0.25 -7.27 -9.42
C ALA A 236 -1.43 -8.26 -9.40
N HIS A 237 -2.67 -7.77 -9.40
CA HIS A 237 -3.89 -8.58 -9.43
C HIS A 237 -4.58 -8.60 -10.80
N GLY A 238 -3.86 -8.23 -11.87
CA GLY A 238 -4.36 -8.30 -13.24
C GLY A 238 -5.40 -7.22 -13.59
N LEU A 239 -5.66 -6.27 -12.70
CA LEU A 239 -6.41 -5.06 -13.02
C LEU A 239 -5.50 -4.04 -13.69
N GLY A 240 -5.92 -3.53 -14.84
CA GLY A 240 -5.22 -2.43 -15.51
C GLY A 240 -5.38 -1.12 -14.73
N GLY A 241 -4.33 -0.29 -14.73
CA GLY A 241 -4.38 1.03 -14.13
C GLY A 241 -3.05 1.75 -14.30
N THR A 242 -3.08 2.99 -14.79
CA THR A 242 -1.87 3.83 -14.89
C THR A 242 -1.86 4.83 -13.75
N VAL A 243 -0.68 5.14 -13.21
CA VAL A 243 -0.53 6.18 -12.21
C VAL A 243 -0.06 7.45 -12.90
N VAL A 244 -0.71 8.57 -12.61
CA VAL A 244 -0.36 9.88 -13.18
C VAL A 244 -0.30 10.90 -12.06
N ASP A 245 0.85 11.56 -11.91
CA ASP A 245 0.99 12.69 -10.99
C ASP A 245 0.13 13.88 -11.47
N ALA A 246 -0.19 14.79 -10.55
CA ALA A 246 -1.12 15.90 -10.79
C ALA A 246 -0.88 16.69 -12.09
N GLU A 247 0.38 16.97 -12.41
CA GLU A 247 0.80 17.74 -13.60
C GLU A 247 0.44 17.04 -14.92
N GLY A 248 0.38 15.70 -14.91
CA GLY A 248 0.08 14.90 -16.10
C GLY A 248 -1.41 14.77 -16.42
N LEU A 249 -2.30 15.10 -15.48
CA LEU A 249 -3.75 14.92 -15.67
C LEU A 249 -4.33 15.86 -16.73
N GLY A 250 -3.91 17.12 -16.76
CA GLY A 250 -4.43 18.14 -17.66
C GLY A 250 -4.35 17.74 -19.14
N PRO A 251 -3.14 17.38 -19.65
CA PRO A 251 -2.97 16.90 -21.02
C PRO A 251 -3.82 15.66 -21.35
N ILE A 252 -3.96 14.73 -20.42
CA ILE A 252 -4.76 13.50 -20.64
C ILE A 252 -6.23 13.85 -20.82
N LEU A 253 -6.78 14.72 -19.97
CA LEU A 253 -8.18 15.14 -20.06
C LEU A 253 -8.48 15.86 -21.38
N GLN A 254 -7.53 16.62 -21.94
CA GLN A 254 -7.70 17.29 -23.23
C GLN A 254 -7.72 16.31 -24.42
N THR A 255 -7.02 15.18 -24.31
CA THR A 255 -6.94 14.14 -25.35
C THR A 255 -7.94 13.00 -25.13
N ALA A 256 -8.79 13.09 -24.10
CA ALA A 256 -9.74 12.05 -23.78
C ALA A 256 -10.75 11.87 -24.92
N PRO A 257 -10.91 10.65 -25.45
CA PRO A 257 -11.87 10.38 -26.51
C PRO A 257 -13.28 10.75 -26.03
N THR A 258 -13.91 11.69 -26.74
CA THR A 258 -15.22 12.28 -26.40
C THR A 258 -16.09 12.28 -27.65
N ASP A 259 -16.27 11.12 -28.28
CA ASP A 259 -17.21 11.00 -29.39
C ASP A 259 -18.62 10.77 -28.86
N ILE A 260 -19.43 11.84 -28.86
CA ILE A 260 -20.84 11.83 -28.44
C ILE A 260 -21.75 11.08 -29.42
N PHE A 261 -21.26 10.77 -30.62
CA PHE A 261 -21.97 10.01 -31.64
C PHE A 261 -21.42 8.59 -31.79
N TYR A 262 -20.53 8.16 -30.90
CA TYR A 262 -20.00 6.82 -30.91
C TYR A 262 -21.13 5.79 -30.78
N ASP A 263 -21.33 5.00 -31.84
CA ASP A 263 -22.20 3.84 -31.84
C ASP A 263 -21.35 2.58 -31.66
N PRO A 264 -21.44 1.87 -30.53
CA PRO A 264 -20.66 0.65 -30.28
C PRO A 264 -21.01 -0.51 -31.21
N PHE A 265 -22.11 -0.45 -31.97
CA PHE A 265 -22.52 -1.49 -32.92
C PHE A 265 -22.07 -1.20 -34.36
N GLU A 266 -21.81 0.06 -34.71
CA GLU A 266 -21.38 0.47 -36.06
C GLU A 266 -19.88 0.82 -36.14
N SER A 267 -19.24 1.13 -35.02
CA SER A 267 -17.82 1.53 -34.99
C SER A 267 -16.89 0.32 -35.02
N GLU A 268 -15.85 0.38 -35.87
CA GLU A 268 -14.85 -0.70 -35.99
C GLU A 268 -13.87 -0.76 -34.80
N GLU A 269 -13.63 0.36 -34.11
CA GLU A 269 -12.72 0.44 -32.95
C GLU A 269 -13.48 0.71 -31.65
N PRO A 270 -13.22 -0.06 -30.57
CA PRO A 270 -13.89 0.13 -29.29
C PRO A 270 -13.45 1.43 -28.59
N LEU A 271 -14.41 2.31 -28.29
CA LEU A 271 -14.18 3.50 -27.45
C LEU A 271 -14.07 3.08 -25.98
N VAL A 272 -12.84 2.99 -25.46
CA VAL A 272 -12.62 2.65 -24.04
C VAL A 272 -12.64 3.94 -23.19
N PRO A 273 -13.67 4.15 -22.34
CA PRO A 273 -13.82 5.38 -21.57
C PRO A 273 -12.64 5.60 -20.62
N LEU A 274 -12.24 6.85 -20.47
CA LEU A 274 -11.30 7.23 -19.42
C LEU A 274 -12.00 7.17 -18.06
N ARG A 275 -11.33 6.65 -17.02
CA ARG A 275 -11.83 6.60 -15.64
C ARG A 275 -10.72 7.08 -14.70
N VAL A 276 -10.92 8.18 -14.00
CA VAL A 276 -9.90 8.77 -13.12
C VAL A 276 -10.28 8.59 -11.66
N VAL A 277 -9.48 7.84 -10.89
CA VAL A 277 -9.64 7.69 -9.45
C VAL A 277 -8.78 8.73 -8.74
N LEU A 278 -9.45 9.63 -8.01
CA LEU A 278 -8.84 10.72 -7.26
C LEU A 278 -8.72 10.32 -5.79
N TRP A 279 -7.52 9.89 -5.41
CA TRP A 279 -7.24 9.41 -4.06
C TRP A 279 -7.01 10.56 -3.08
N GLY A 280 -7.64 10.47 -1.92
CA GLY A 280 -7.58 11.47 -0.86
C GLY A 280 -8.44 12.72 -1.13
N GLN A 281 -9.26 12.72 -2.18
CA GLN A 281 -10.17 13.82 -2.52
C GLN A 281 -11.59 13.51 -2.04
N GLU A 282 -12.29 14.51 -1.51
CA GLU A 282 -13.68 14.39 -1.07
C GLU A 282 -14.68 14.50 -2.22
N GLU A 283 -14.31 15.24 -3.28
CA GLU A 283 -15.18 15.55 -4.41
C GLU A 283 -14.55 15.17 -5.76
N ALA A 284 -15.40 14.65 -6.65
CA ALA A 284 -15.01 14.26 -8.01
C ALA A 284 -15.03 15.50 -8.93
N ASN A 285 -14.02 16.36 -8.76
CA ASN A 285 -13.97 17.68 -9.40
C ASN A 285 -13.41 17.68 -10.84
N LEU A 286 -13.21 16.49 -11.42
CA LEU A 286 -12.75 16.33 -12.80
C LEU A 286 -13.74 15.49 -13.63
N PRO A 287 -13.81 15.69 -14.95
CA PRO A 287 -14.57 14.82 -15.84
C PRO A 287 -14.13 13.36 -15.69
N HIS A 288 -15.09 12.45 -15.77
CA HIS A 288 -14.84 11.00 -15.69
C HIS A 288 -14.10 10.57 -14.42
N SER A 289 -14.31 11.27 -13.30
CA SER A 289 -13.60 11.01 -12.05
C SER A 289 -14.46 10.38 -10.96
N PHE A 290 -13.78 9.65 -10.07
CA PHE A 290 -14.31 9.09 -8.83
C PHE A 290 -13.43 9.57 -7.69
N ALA A 291 -14.02 10.19 -6.66
CA ALA A 291 -13.29 10.66 -5.50
C ALA A 291 -13.27 9.60 -4.41
N ALA A 292 -12.07 9.24 -3.94
CA ALA A 292 -11.87 8.26 -2.89
C ALA A 292 -11.25 8.94 -1.66
N ALA A 293 -12.10 9.34 -0.71
CA ALA A 293 -11.70 9.86 0.59
C ALA A 293 -11.82 8.81 1.71
N SER A 294 -11.00 8.94 2.75
CA SER A 294 -11.23 8.21 3.99
C SER A 294 -12.48 8.77 4.67
N ALA A 295 -13.34 7.88 5.18
CA ALA A 295 -14.53 8.25 5.95
C ALA A 295 -14.18 8.74 7.37
N ASP A 296 -12.97 8.45 7.85
CA ASP A 296 -12.50 8.88 9.16
C ASP A 296 -11.48 10.02 9.01
N THR A 297 -11.94 11.26 9.17
CA THR A 297 -11.06 12.44 9.15
C THR A 297 -10.35 12.69 10.48
N SER A 298 -10.69 11.93 11.53
CA SER A 298 -10.10 12.09 12.86
C SER A 298 -8.83 11.28 13.05
N CYS A 299 -8.55 10.32 12.16
CA CYS A 299 -7.35 9.50 12.22
C CYS A 299 -6.15 10.15 11.50
N GLY A 300 -4.93 9.76 11.91
CA GLY A 300 -3.69 10.31 11.36
C GLY A 300 -3.45 9.93 9.89
N GLU A 301 -2.48 10.58 9.25
CA GLU A 301 -2.17 10.36 7.82
C GLU A 301 -1.84 8.90 7.48
N LEU A 302 -1.10 8.21 8.35
CA LEU A 302 -0.82 6.77 8.18
C LEU A 302 -2.10 5.93 8.13
N ALA A 303 -3.03 6.14 9.06
CA ALA A 303 -4.30 5.43 9.11
C ALA A 303 -5.16 5.73 7.87
N ARG A 304 -5.27 7.01 7.49
CA ARG A 304 -6.03 7.43 6.29
C ARG A 304 -5.46 6.82 5.00
N ALA A 305 -4.14 6.80 4.87
CA ALA A 305 -3.48 6.18 3.72
C ALA A 305 -3.79 4.68 3.65
N LEU A 306 -3.70 3.98 4.78
CA LEU A 306 -3.92 2.55 4.84
C LEU A 306 -5.38 2.16 4.63
N GLN A 307 -6.35 2.94 5.11
CA GLN A 307 -7.77 2.73 4.76
C GLN A 307 -7.99 2.80 3.24
N LEU A 308 -7.45 3.83 2.57
CA LEU A 308 -7.60 3.96 1.12
C LEU A 308 -6.86 2.87 0.34
N ILE A 309 -5.69 2.45 0.82
CA ILE A 309 -4.94 1.33 0.23
C ILE A 309 -5.71 0.02 0.40
N THR A 310 -6.27 -0.24 1.58
CA THR A 310 -7.14 -1.41 1.83
C THR A 310 -8.38 -1.39 0.95
N ARG A 311 -9.02 -0.23 0.74
CA ARG A 311 -10.11 -0.08 -0.24
C ARG A 311 -9.67 -0.41 -1.65
N SER A 312 -8.50 0.08 -2.06
CA SER A 312 -7.93 -0.22 -3.38
C SER A 312 -7.63 -1.71 -3.54
N TYR A 313 -7.16 -2.36 -2.49
CA TYR A 313 -6.89 -3.79 -2.47
C TYR A 313 -8.19 -4.58 -2.55
N ALA A 314 -9.19 -4.25 -1.72
CA ALA A 314 -10.52 -4.87 -1.76
C ALA A 314 -11.16 -4.80 -3.14
N ALA A 315 -11.00 -3.67 -3.85
CA ALA A 315 -11.50 -3.53 -5.22
C ALA A 315 -10.95 -4.60 -6.18
N THR A 316 -9.75 -5.15 -5.94
CA THR A 316 -9.19 -6.21 -6.79
C THR A 316 -9.83 -7.57 -6.58
N ALA A 317 -10.58 -7.77 -5.50
CA ALA A 317 -11.25 -9.04 -5.20
C ALA A 317 -12.68 -9.11 -5.72
N TYR A 318 -13.35 -7.97 -5.97
CA TYR A 318 -14.75 -7.96 -6.38
C TYR A 318 -14.95 -8.32 -7.85
N ASP A 319 -15.95 -9.16 -8.09
CA ASP A 319 -16.48 -9.37 -9.43
C ASP A 319 -17.40 -8.20 -9.83
N VAL A 320 -17.36 -7.83 -11.12
CA VAL A 320 -18.33 -6.88 -11.68
C VAL A 320 -19.43 -7.67 -12.36
N LYS A 321 -20.67 -7.43 -11.94
CA LYS A 321 -21.86 -8.09 -12.47
C LYS A 321 -22.48 -7.32 -13.61
#